data_AF-J9CW39-F1
#
_entry.id   AF-J9CW39-F1
#
_cell.length_a   1.000
_cell.length_b   1.000
_cell.length_c   1.000
_cell.angle_alpha   90.00
_cell.angle_beta   90.00
_cell.angle_gamma   90.00
#
_symmetry.space_group_name_H-M   'P 1'
#
loop_
_entity.id
_entity.type
_entity.pdbx_description
1 polymer ?
#
loop_
_entity_poly.entity_id
_entity_poly.type
_entity_poly.pdbx_seq_one_letter_code
_entity_poly.pdbx_strand_id
1 'polypeptide(L)'
;MRHNILEGKTTRFVAAEPASCPKLTRGKFQYDYGDEAGYTPLLPMFTLGHNFAPANIHAGGLRYHGAGVIVSQLLKDKLMEAVDIEQLESFESGCLFAQAEGIIPAPESCHAIAAAIREAKVCIETGEERVILFNLSGHGLIDMASYDKYLAGDLINYSLTDESIQKNLDKIGDVLWRHQQDYELPTGTAARQPIHASGGDYQAATVQQDSTLG
;
A
#
# COMPACT_ATOMS: atom_id res chain seq x y z
N MET A 1 10.16 2.82 13.71
CA MET A 1 10.62 3.75 12.65
C MET A 1 11.35 4.97 13.21
N ARG A 2 10.76 5.76 14.12
CA ARG A 2 11.45 6.89 14.79
C ARG A 2 12.87 6.54 15.28
N HIS A 3 13.05 5.40 15.97
CA HIS A 3 14.36 4.96 16.46
C HIS A 3 15.34 4.57 15.33
N ASN A 4 14.87 4.13 14.17
CA ASN A 4 15.77 3.93 13.03
C ASN A 4 16.32 5.27 12.54
N ILE A 5 15.45 6.28 12.42
CA ILE A 5 15.79 7.60 11.89
C ILE A 5 16.69 8.37 12.86
N LEU A 6 16.34 8.40 14.14
CA LEU A 6 17.01 9.25 15.12
C LEU A 6 18.16 8.55 15.87
N GLU A 7 18.09 7.23 16.01
CA GLU A 7 18.96 6.45 16.91
C GLU A 7 19.75 5.37 16.17
N GLY A 8 19.65 5.30 14.84
CA GLY A 8 20.41 4.36 14.01
C GLY A 8 20.01 2.89 14.21
N LYS A 9 18.80 2.61 14.74
CA LYS A 9 18.28 1.24 14.80
C LYS A 9 18.04 0.68 13.39
N THR A 10 18.09 -0.65 13.26
CA THR A 10 18.03 -1.35 11.97
C THR A 10 16.76 -2.22 11.82
N THR A 11 15.67 -1.89 12.51
CA THR A 11 14.41 -2.63 12.41
C THR A 11 13.87 -2.57 10.97
N ARG A 12 13.57 -3.74 10.38
CA ARG A 12 12.89 -3.82 9.08
C ARG A 12 11.38 -3.64 9.26
N PHE A 13 10.76 -2.92 8.34
CA PHE A 13 9.30 -2.73 8.29
C PHE A 13 8.82 -3.31 6.97
N VAL A 14 7.99 -4.35 7.02
CA VAL A 14 7.53 -5.09 5.84
C VAL A 14 6.01 -4.98 5.75
N ALA A 15 5.49 -4.45 4.65
CA ALA A 15 4.08 -4.54 4.31
C ALA A 15 3.82 -5.77 3.46
N ALA A 16 2.85 -6.60 3.88
CA ALA A 16 2.38 -7.74 3.12
C ALA A 16 1.05 -7.39 2.43
N GLU A 17 0.96 -7.66 1.14
CA GLU A 17 -0.24 -7.43 0.35
C GLU A 17 -0.56 -8.66 -0.53
N PRO A 18 -1.75 -8.76 -1.15
CA PRO A 18 -2.06 -9.88 -2.03
C PRO A 18 -1.38 -9.74 -3.40
N ALA A 19 -0.85 -10.85 -3.92
CA ALA A 19 -0.29 -10.90 -5.29
C ALA A 19 -1.33 -10.59 -6.39
N SER A 20 -2.62 -10.76 -6.08
CA SER A 20 -3.76 -10.40 -6.94
C SER A 20 -4.09 -8.90 -6.93
N CYS A 21 -3.63 -8.14 -5.93
CA CYS A 21 -3.76 -6.68 -5.84
C CYS A 21 -2.44 -6.04 -5.35
N PRO A 22 -1.36 -6.16 -6.14
CA PRO A 22 0.04 -5.84 -5.81
C PRO A 22 0.37 -4.34 -5.93
N LYS A 23 -0.38 -3.50 -5.22
CA LYS A 23 -0.26 -2.03 -5.34
C LYS A 23 1.07 -1.50 -4.83
N LEU A 24 1.63 -2.06 -3.75
CA LEU A 24 2.91 -1.66 -3.18
C LEU A 24 4.09 -2.27 -3.93
N THR A 25 4.02 -3.54 -4.33
CA THR A 25 5.12 -4.24 -5.00
C THR A 25 5.22 -3.92 -6.49
N ARG A 26 4.09 -3.70 -7.17
CA ARG A 26 4.03 -3.54 -8.63
C ARG A 26 3.27 -2.29 -9.11
N GLY A 27 2.58 -1.58 -8.23
CA GLY A 27 1.93 -0.32 -8.58
C GLY A 27 2.91 0.83 -8.83
N LYS A 28 2.37 1.98 -9.24
CA LYS A 28 3.16 3.21 -9.46
C LYS A 28 2.77 4.28 -8.45
N PHE A 29 3.78 5.00 -7.96
CA PHE A 29 3.57 6.18 -7.13
C PHE A 29 3.18 7.37 -8.01
N GLN A 30 1.92 7.79 -7.93
CA GLN A 30 1.40 8.96 -8.65
C GLN A 30 0.15 9.51 -7.95
N TYR A 31 -0.34 10.65 -8.43
CA TYR A 31 -1.61 11.19 -7.97
C TYR A 31 -2.76 10.41 -8.59
N ASP A 32 -3.69 9.94 -7.77
CA ASP A 32 -4.86 9.17 -8.20
C ASP A 32 -6.02 9.39 -7.23
N TYR A 33 -7.24 9.06 -7.65
CA TYR A 33 -8.42 9.13 -6.79
C TYR A 33 -8.37 8.05 -5.71
N GLY A 34 -8.79 8.43 -4.50
CA GLY A 34 -8.99 7.53 -3.36
C GLY A 34 -10.28 6.70 -3.43
N ASP A 35 -11.04 6.82 -4.50
CA ASP A 35 -12.25 6.04 -4.74
C ASP A 35 -12.41 5.80 -6.25
N GLU A 36 -13.09 4.71 -6.60
CA GLU A 36 -13.34 4.32 -7.99
C GLU A 36 -14.23 5.35 -8.73
N ALA A 37 -15.10 6.07 -8.01
CA ALA A 37 -16.02 7.05 -8.61
C ALA A 37 -15.38 8.41 -8.89
N GLY A 38 -14.16 8.66 -8.38
CA GLY A 38 -13.42 9.91 -8.58
C GLY A 38 -13.97 11.11 -7.80
N TYR A 39 -14.62 10.88 -6.66
CA TYR A 39 -15.17 11.97 -5.82
C TYR A 39 -14.20 12.50 -4.76
N THR A 40 -13.17 11.74 -4.44
CA THR A 40 -12.11 12.16 -3.52
C THR A 40 -11.13 13.11 -4.20
N PRO A 41 -10.39 13.93 -3.43
CA PRO A 41 -9.22 14.62 -3.97
C PRO A 41 -8.17 13.63 -4.48
N LEU A 42 -7.31 14.10 -5.39
CA LEU A 42 -6.15 13.33 -5.83
C LEU A 42 -5.15 13.15 -4.68
N LEU A 43 -4.77 11.91 -4.40
CA LEU A 43 -3.83 11.54 -3.35
C LEU A 43 -2.52 11.03 -3.96
N PRO A 44 -1.35 11.44 -3.45
CA PRO A 44 -0.07 10.88 -3.88
C PRO A 44 0.12 9.49 -3.25
N MET A 45 -0.08 8.43 -4.02
CA MET A 45 -0.03 7.06 -3.52
C MET A 45 0.50 6.06 -4.54
N PHE A 46 0.97 4.92 -4.06
CA PHE A 46 1.09 3.75 -4.92
C PHE A 46 -0.31 3.27 -5.32
N THR A 47 -0.54 3.10 -6.62
CA THR A 47 -1.84 2.73 -7.18
C THR A 47 -1.71 1.72 -8.32
N LEU A 48 -2.76 0.93 -8.51
CA LEU A 48 -3.00 0.09 -9.70
C LEU A 48 -3.96 0.75 -10.71
N GLY A 49 -4.44 1.98 -10.45
CA GLY A 49 -5.56 2.60 -11.16
C GLY A 49 -6.84 2.60 -10.32
N HIS A 50 -7.49 3.75 -10.10
CA HIS A 50 -8.82 3.77 -9.44
C HIS A 50 -9.90 2.97 -10.17
N ASN A 51 -9.74 2.73 -11.48
CA ASN A 51 -10.60 1.85 -12.27
C ASN A 51 -10.17 0.37 -12.24
N PHE A 52 -9.25 0.01 -11.35
CA PHE A 52 -8.83 -1.37 -11.14
C PHE A 52 -9.93 -2.17 -10.46
N ALA A 53 -10.35 -3.27 -11.07
CA ALA A 53 -11.25 -4.25 -10.49
C ALA A 53 -10.49 -5.53 -10.15
N PRO A 54 -10.48 -5.98 -8.88
CA PRO A 54 -9.86 -7.26 -8.49
C PRO A 54 -10.63 -8.44 -9.08
N ALA A 55 -9.95 -9.56 -9.30
CA ALA A 55 -10.58 -10.77 -9.84
C ALA A 55 -11.67 -11.31 -8.91
N ASN A 56 -12.80 -11.76 -9.48
CA ASN A 56 -13.95 -12.30 -8.72
C ASN A 56 -13.63 -13.54 -7.88
N ILE A 57 -12.55 -14.24 -8.22
CA ILE A 57 -12.05 -15.43 -7.51
C ILE A 57 -11.19 -15.10 -6.28
N HIS A 58 -10.99 -13.80 -5.98
CA HIS A 58 -10.21 -13.34 -4.85
C HIS A 58 -11.03 -13.36 -3.56
N ALA A 59 -10.62 -14.22 -2.63
CA ALA A 59 -11.21 -14.42 -1.31
C ALA A 59 -10.34 -13.84 -0.17
N GLY A 60 -9.11 -13.41 -0.47
CA GLY A 60 -8.14 -12.91 0.53
C GLY A 60 -8.33 -11.46 1.02
N GLY A 61 -9.40 -10.76 0.62
CA GLY A 61 -9.60 -9.35 1.01
C GLY A 61 -8.59 -8.37 0.38
N LEU A 62 -8.26 -7.25 1.03
CA LEU A 62 -7.23 -6.28 0.57
C LEU A 62 -7.37 -5.81 -0.91
N ARG A 63 -8.61 -5.66 -1.37
CA ARG A 63 -9.01 -5.42 -2.77
C ARG A 63 -8.81 -3.99 -3.30
N TYR A 64 -8.51 -3.06 -2.41
CA TYR A 64 -8.43 -1.64 -2.73
C TYR A 64 -7.20 -1.32 -3.59
N HIS A 65 -7.39 -0.49 -4.63
CA HIS A 65 -6.42 -0.21 -5.71
C HIS A 65 -5.22 0.63 -5.26
N GLY A 66 -5.44 1.51 -4.27
CA GLY A 66 -4.46 2.46 -3.77
C GLY A 66 -3.88 2.05 -2.43
N ALA A 67 -2.68 2.52 -2.12
CA ALA A 67 -2.09 2.42 -0.79
C ALA A 67 -2.30 3.72 -0.01
N GLY A 68 -2.32 3.66 1.32
CA GLY A 68 -2.39 4.88 2.13
C GLY A 68 -1.23 5.82 1.83
N VAL A 69 -1.45 7.14 1.86
CA VAL A 69 -0.43 8.15 1.50
C VAL A 69 0.84 8.00 2.33
N ILE A 70 0.71 7.78 3.65
CA ILE A 70 1.87 7.60 4.54
C ILE A 70 2.64 6.33 4.17
N VAL A 71 1.96 5.20 4.01
CA VAL A 71 2.60 3.93 3.61
C VAL A 71 3.29 4.08 2.26
N SER A 72 2.66 4.79 1.33
CA SER A 72 3.21 5.04 0.00
C SER A 72 4.47 5.87 0.06
N GLN A 73 4.46 6.94 0.87
CA GLN A 73 5.63 7.81 1.04
C GLN A 73 6.77 7.06 1.72
N LEU A 74 6.49 6.28 2.77
CA LEU A 74 7.49 5.46 3.47
C LEU A 74 8.14 4.43 2.53
N LEU A 75 7.36 3.79 1.66
CA LEU A 75 7.88 2.84 0.69
C LEU A 75 8.72 3.55 -0.39
N LYS A 76 8.23 4.68 -0.92
CA LYS A 76 8.94 5.50 -1.90
C LYS A 76 10.29 5.98 -1.38
N ASP A 77 10.35 6.38 -0.11
CA ASP A 77 11.56 6.86 0.56
C ASP A 77 12.46 5.70 1.05
N LYS A 78 12.08 4.44 0.75
CA LYS A 78 12.82 3.23 1.13
C LYS A 78 12.99 3.07 2.64
N LEU A 79 12.03 3.58 3.41
CA LEU A 79 11.95 3.43 4.86
C LEU A 79 11.18 2.17 5.28
N MET A 80 10.50 1.52 4.33
CA MET A 80 9.87 0.22 4.48
C MET A 80 10.00 -0.60 3.20
N GLU A 81 9.76 -1.89 3.33
CA GLU A 81 9.74 -2.89 2.26
C GLU A 81 8.29 -3.34 2.03
N ALA A 82 8.01 -3.88 0.84
CA ALA A 82 6.74 -4.51 0.52
C ALA A 82 6.97 -5.89 -0.09
N VAL A 83 6.10 -6.83 0.26
CA VAL A 83 6.04 -8.17 -0.32
C VAL A 83 4.61 -8.47 -0.71
N ASP A 84 4.44 -9.26 -1.75
CA ASP A 84 3.15 -9.85 -2.09
C ASP A 84 3.11 -11.34 -1.71
N ILE A 85 1.93 -11.76 -1.31
CA ILE A 85 1.62 -13.10 -0.83
C ILE A 85 0.55 -13.68 -1.75
N GLU A 86 0.77 -14.91 -2.17
CA GLU A 86 -0.21 -15.64 -2.96
C GLU A 86 -1.42 -16.02 -2.10
N GLN A 87 -2.61 -16.09 -2.71
CA GLN A 87 -3.83 -16.37 -1.98
C GLN A 87 -3.76 -17.74 -1.27
N LEU A 88 -3.27 -18.78 -1.94
CA LEU A 88 -3.19 -20.11 -1.33
C LEU A 88 -2.23 -20.13 -0.13
N GLU A 89 -1.10 -19.43 -0.23
CA GLU A 89 -0.14 -19.32 0.85
C GLU A 89 -0.70 -18.54 2.05
N SER A 90 -1.48 -17.48 1.80
CA SER A 90 -2.09 -16.73 2.89
C SER A 90 -3.06 -17.62 3.67
N PHE A 91 -3.96 -18.35 3.00
CA PHE A 91 -4.86 -19.27 3.67
C PHE A 91 -4.14 -20.44 4.36
N GLU A 92 -3.09 -21.01 3.75
CA GLU A 92 -2.26 -22.04 4.38
C GLU A 92 -1.66 -21.53 5.70
N SER A 93 -1.10 -20.31 5.67
CA SER A 93 -0.53 -19.64 6.83
C SER A 93 -1.59 -19.34 7.90
N GLY A 94 -2.79 -18.94 7.48
CA GLY A 94 -3.92 -18.71 8.38
C GLY A 94 -4.40 -19.98 9.08
N CYS A 95 -4.50 -21.09 8.34
CA CYS A 95 -4.84 -22.39 8.91
C CYS A 95 -3.78 -22.89 9.90
N LEU A 96 -2.50 -22.76 9.55
CA LEU A 96 -1.39 -23.10 10.45
C LEU A 96 -1.45 -22.28 11.75
N PHE A 97 -1.63 -20.97 11.62
CA PHE A 97 -1.76 -20.07 12.78
C PHE A 97 -2.96 -20.44 13.67
N ALA A 98 -4.11 -20.74 13.07
CA ALA A 98 -5.29 -21.15 13.82
C ALA A 98 -5.09 -22.48 14.57
N GLN A 99 -4.38 -23.44 13.96
CA GLN A 99 -4.05 -24.71 14.60
C GLN A 99 -3.04 -24.56 15.74
N ALA A 100 -2.07 -23.65 15.60
CA ALA A 100 -1.03 -23.42 16.59
C ALA A 100 -1.50 -22.53 17.76
N GLU A 101 -2.20 -21.44 17.46
CA GLU A 101 -2.51 -20.36 18.41
C GLU A 101 -3.98 -20.33 18.83
N GLY A 102 -4.85 -21.12 18.20
CA GLY A 102 -6.28 -21.21 18.53
C GLY A 102 -7.13 -20.01 18.09
N ILE A 103 -6.58 -19.09 17.30
CA ILE A 103 -7.29 -17.92 16.76
C ILE A 103 -7.42 -18.09 15.26
N ILE A 104 -8.66 -18.03 14.73
CA ILE A 104 -8.90 -17.99 13.28
C ILE A 104 -8.66 -16.55 12.81
N PRO A 105 -7.59 -16.26 12.03
CA PRO A 105 -7.29 -14.91 11.59
C PRO A 105 -8.21 -14.48 10.44
N ALA A 106 -8.42 -13.18 10.26
CA ALA A 106 -9.07 -12.67 9.06
C ALA A 106 -8.22 -13.00 7.80
N PRO A 107 -8.82 -13.26 6.63
CA PRO A 107 -8.08 -13.49 5.39
C PRO A 107 -7.07 -12.36 5.07
N GLU A 108 -7.38 -11.12 5.40
CA GLU A 108 -6.45 -9.99 5.27
C GLU A 108 -5.22 -10.16 6.18
N SER A 109 -5.43 -10.51 7.45
CA SER A 109 -4.35 -10.72 8.43
C SER A 109 -3.43 -11.89 8.05
N CYS A 110 -3.96 -12.87 7.31
CA CYS A 110 -3.19 -14.01 6.83
C CYS A 110 -1.98 -13.62 5.97
N HIS A 111 -2.03 -12.48 5.28
CA HIS A 111 -0.88 -11.97 4.51
C HIS A 111 0.29 -11.59 5.42
N ALA A 112 0.01 -10.92 6.55
CA ALA A 112 1.03 -10.57 7.52
C ALA A 112 1.58 -11.81 8.24
N ILE A 113 0.72 -12.79 8.53
CA ILE A 113 1.13 -14.08 9.11
C ILE A 113 2.04 -14.83 8.14
N ALA A 114 1.68 -14.93 6.86
CA ALA A 114 2.51 -15.57 5.84
C ALA A 114 3.89 -14.91 5.72
N ALA A 115 3.95 -13.57 5.67
CA ALA A 115 5.21 -12.84 5.66
C ALA A 115 6.05 -13.10 6.92
N ALA A 116 5.43 -13.16 8.11
CA ALA A 116 6.11 -13.49 9.36
C ALA A 116 6.67 -14.92 9.34
N ILE A 117 5.92 -15.89 8.82
CA ILE A 117 6.37 -17.27 8.65
C ILE A 117 7.55 -17.36 7.67
N ARG A 118 7.51 -16.63 6.55
CA ARG A 118 8.66 -16.55 5.62
C ARG A 118 9.92 -16.05 6.33
N GLU A 119 9.83 -14.97 7.09
CA GLU A 119 10.97 -14.44 7.86
C GLU A 119 11.45 -15.42 8.93
N ALA A 120 10.53 -16.13 9.60
CA ALA A 120 10.89 -17.17 10.57
C ALA A 120 11.64 -18.34 9.91
N LYS A 121 11.21 -18.78 8.72
CA LYS A 121 11.92 -19.81 7.94
C LYS A 121 13.32 -19.36 7.55
N VAL A 122 13.49 -18.10 7.12
CA VAL A 122 14.82 -17.53 6.86
C VAL A 122 15.71 -17.57 8.11
N CYS A 123 15.17 -17.24 9.29
CA CYS A 123 15.92 -17.32 10.55
C CYS A 123 16.37 -18.74 10.89
N ILE A 124 15.54 -19.75 10.60
CA ILE A 124 15.90 -21.17 10.76
C ILE A 124 17.05 -21.54 9.82
N GLU A 125 16.98 -21.12 8.56
CA GLU A 125 18.01 -21.41 7.55
C GLU A 125 19.35 -20.73 7.85
N THR A 126 19.32 -19.49 8.34
CA THR A 126 20.54 -18.72 8.65
C THR A 126 21.07 -18.97 10.06
N GLY A 127 20.25 -19.53 10.96
CA GLY A 127 20.56 -19.66 12.38
C GLY A 127 20.53 -18.35 13.15
N GLU A 128 19.98 -17.28 12.57
CA GLU A 128 19.89 -15.97 13.23
C GLU A 128 18.69 -15.88 14.17
N GLU A 129 18.90 -15.38 15.38
CA GLU A 129 17.81 -15.08 16.31
C GLU A 129 17.24 -13.68 16.01
N ARG A 130 15.94 -13.61 15.71
CA ARG A 130 15.22 -12.35 15.45
C ARG A 130 13.88 -12.32 16.17
N VAL A 131 13.47 -11.13 16.60
CA VAL A 131 12.10 -10.88 17.07
C VAL A 131 11.25 -10.42 15.90
N ILE A 132 10.20 -11.18 15.60
CA ILE A 132 9.25 -10.87 14.52
C ILE A 132 7.94 -10.42 15.17
N LEU A 133 7.57 -9.16 14.93
CA LEU A 133 6.27 -8.62 15.29
C LEU A 133 5.43 -8.45 14.02
N PHE A 134 4.24 -9.04 14.00
CA PHE A 134 3.26 -8.82 12.95
C PHE A 134 1.94 -8.32 13.56
N ASN A 135 1.10 -7.70 12.73
CA ASN A 135 -0.19 -7.18 13.16
C ASN A 135 -1.31 -8.16 12.79
N LEU A 136 -1.93 -8.78 13.80
CA LEU A 136 -3.18 -9.53 13.63
C LEU A 136 -4.35 -8.53 13.60
N SER A 137 -4.69 -8.05 12.40
CA SER A 137 -5.64 -6.96 12.23
C SER A 137 -7.11 -7.33 12.48
N GLY A 138 -7.47 -8.60 12.47
CA GLY A 138 -8.83 -9.06 12.73
C GLY A 138 -8.96 -10.59 12.83
N HIS A 139 -10.14 -11.03 13.24
CA HIS A 139 -10.51 -12.46 13.30
C HIS A 139 -11.34 -12.87 12.08
N GLY A 140 -11.26 -14.15 11.68
CA GLY A 140 -11.96 -14.69 10.52
C GLY A 140 -13.34 -15.30 10.79
N LEU A 141 -13.94 -15.09 11.98
CA LEU A 141 -15.22 -15.70 12.36
C LEU A 141 -16.37 -15.42 11.38
N ILE A 142 -16.35 -14.28 10.71
CA ILE A 142 -17.36 -13.89 9.70
C ILE A 142 -16.89 -14.14 8.26
N ASP A 143 -15.67 -14.65 8.08
CA ASP A 143 -15.03 -14.93 6.79
C ASP A 143 -14.96 -16.44 6.50
N MET A 144 -15.75 -17.24 7.23
CA MET A 144 -15.73 -18.70 7.12
C MET A 144 -16.02 -19.19 5.70
N ALA A 145 -16.85 -18.49 4.93
CA ALA A 145 -17.09 -18.82 3.53
C ALA A 145 -15.82 -18.77 2.66
N SER A 146 -14.85 -17.91 2.99
CA SER A 146 -13.56 -17.86 2.30
C SER A 146 -12.67 -19.04 2.70
N TYR A 147 -12.66 -19.40 3.98
CA TYR A 147 -11.98 -20.60 4.48
C TYR A 147 -12.58 -21.88 3.90
N ASP A 148 -13.91 -21.99 3.79
CA ASP A 148 -14.59 -23.14 3.20
C ASP A 148 -14.15 -23.35 1.76
N LYS A 149 -14.07 -22.28 0.95
CA LYS A 149 -13.54 -22.36 -0.43
C LYS A 149 -12.10 -22.84 -0.46
N TYR A 150 -11.26 -22.37 0.47
CA TYR A 150 -9.87 -22.84 0.55
C TYR A 150 -9.81 -24.34 0.87
N LEU A 151 -10.54 -24.77 1.90
CA LEU A 151 -10.57 -26.16 2.36
C LEU A 151 -11.20 -27.11 1.32
N ALA A 152 -12.14 -26.62 0.52
CA ALA A 152 -12.73 -27.34 -0.61
C ALA A 152 -11.79 -27.44 -1.82
N GLY A 153 -10.69 -26.67 -1.85
CA GLY A 153 -9.78 -26.59 -3.00
C GLY A 153 -10.31 -25.71 -4.15
N ASP A 154 -11.29 -24.85 -3.89
CA ASP A 154 -11.92 -23.99 -4.89
C ASP A 154 -11.13 -22.69 -5.16
N LEU A 155 -10.14 -22.38 -4.32
CA LEU A 155 -9.29 -21.21 -4.51
C LEU A 155 -8.13 -21.52 -5.46
N ILE A 156 -7.81 -20.55 -6.31
CA ILE A 156 -6.62 -20.58 -7.16
C ILE A 156 -5.82 -19.29 -6.96
N ASN A 157 -4.52 -19.36 -7.20
CA ASN A 157 -3.69 -18.17 -7.26
C ASN A 157 -4.03 -17.36 -8.51
N TYR A 158 -4.12 -16.05 -8.32
CA TYR A 158 -4.31 -15.10 -9.39
C TYR A 158 -3.27 -13.99 -9.27
N SER A 159 -2.55 -13.75 -10.36
CA SER A 159 -1.58 -12.67 -10.47
C SER A 159 -1.97 -11.76 -11.62
N LEU A 160 -1.93 -10.45 -11.39
CA LEU A 160 -2.07 -9.49 -12.48
C LEU A 160 -0.87 -9.57 -13.43
N THR A 161 -1.10 -9.39 -14.72
CA THR A 161 -0.02 -9.17 -15.70
C THR A 161 0.41 -7.71 -15.66
N ASP A 162 1.69 -7.45 -15.92
CA ASP A 162 2.22 -6.07 -15.94
C ASP A 162 1.54 -5.23 -17.03
N GLU A 163 1.15 -5.84 -18.14
CA GLU A 163 0.35 -5.22 -19.20
C GLU A 163 -1.01 -4.72 -18.69
N SER A 164 -1.69 -5.52 -17.84
CA SER A 164 -2.97 -5.15 -17.26
C SER A 164 -2.84 -3.98 -16.29
N ILE A 165 -1.76 -3.98 -15.50
CA ILE A 165 -1.42 -2.87 -14.60
C ILE A 165 -1.14 -1.60 -15.42
N GLN A 166 -0.30 -1.69 -16.45
CA GLN A 166 0.03 -0.54 -17.29
C GLN A 166 -1.21 0.06 -17.97
N LYS A 167 -2.10 -0.78 -18.51
CA LYS A 167 -3.35 -0.33 -19.12
C LYS A 167 -4.24 0.46 -18.17
N ASN A 168 -4.26 0.11 -16.89
CA ASN A 168 -5.02 0.87 -15.88
C ASN A 168 -4.33 2.18 -15.51
N LEU A 169 -3.00 2.18 -15.43
CA LEU A 169 -2.21 3.36 -15.14
C LEU A 169 -2.27 4.41 -16.25
N ASP A 170 -2.28 3.98 -17.52
CA ASP A 170 -2.37 4.89 -18.67
C ASP A 170 -3.65 5.74 -18.63
N LYS A 171 -4.76 5.18 -18.12
CA LYS A 171 -6.03 5.90 -17.95
C LYS A 171 -5.97 6.99 -16.88
N ILE A 172 -5.01 6.94 -15.95
CA ILE A 172 -4.81 8.01 -14.96
C ILE A 172 -4.18 9.24 -15.61
N GLY A 173 -3.29 9.06 -16.60
CA GLY A 173 -2.61 10.17 -17.28
C GLY A 173 -3.59 11.21 -17.83
N ASP A 174 -4.74 10.76 -18.32
CA ASP A 174 -5.81 11.61 -18.84
C ASP A 174 -6.51 12.45 -17.75
N VAL A 175 -6.54 11.97 -16.50
CA VAL A 175 -7.16 12.65 -15.36
C VAL A 175 -6.30 13.83 -14.89
N LEU A 176 -4.99 13.63 -14.80
CA LEU A 176 -4.06 14.69 -14.40
C LEU A 176 -4.06 15.85 -15.39
N TRP A 177 -4.20 15.54 -16.68
CA TRP A 177 -4.30 16.55 -17.74
C TRP A 177 -5.61 17.35 -17.65
N ARG A 178 -6.76 16.69 -17.41
CA ARG A 178 -8.05 17.37 -17.24
C ARG A 178 -8.07 18.29 -16.02
N HIS A 179 -7.52 17.84 -14.90
CA HIS A 179 -7.48 18.62 -13.67
C HIS A 179 -6.56 19.86 -13.79
N GLN A 180 -5.57 19.83 -14.70
CA GLN A 180 -4.75 21.00 -15.03
C GLN A 180 -5.50 22.01 -15.93
N GLN A 181 -6.35 21.54 -16.85
CA GLN A 181 -7.15 22.42 -17.71
C GLN A 181 -8.27 23.15 -16.97
N ASP A 182 -8.89 22.50 -15.98
CA ASP A 182 -9.92 23.15 -15.15
C ASP A 182 -9.36 24.31 -14.30
N TYR A 183 -8.03 24.40 -14.15
CA TYR A 183 -7.32 25.53 -13.53
C TYR A 183 -6.82 26.60 -14.52
N GLU A 184 -6.93 26.37 -15.83
CA GLU A 184 -6.72 27.43 -16.84
C GLU A 184 -8.01 28.25 -16.96
N LEU A 185 -8.07 29.37 -16.23
CA LEU A 185 -9.12 30.38 -16.36
C LEU A 185 -9.31 30.79 -17.83
N PRO A 186 -10.54 31.06 -18.30
CA PRO A 186 -10.76 31.52 -19.66
C PRO A 186 -10.00 32.83 -19.86
N THR A 187 -9.13 32.84 -20.87
CA THR A 187 -8.32 33.97 -21.29
C THR A 187 -9.21 35.09 -21.87
N GLY A 188 -9.90 35.79 -20.99
CA GLY A 188 -10.56 37.06 -21.25
C GLY A 188 -9.63 38.21 -20.88
N THR A 189 -8.87 38.68 -21.88
CA THR A 189 -8.32 40.05 -22.01
C THR A 189 -8.02 40.83 -20.71
N ALA A 190 -6.84 40.61 -20.14
CA ALA A 190 -6.11 41.67 -19.43
C ALA A 190 -4.61 41.38 -19.52
N ALA A 191 -3.90 42.16 -20.32
CA ALA A 191 -2.44 42.11 -20.41
C ALA A 191 -1.83 42.28 -19.02
N ARG A 192 -1.01 41.32 -18.58
CA ARG A 192 -0.05 41.52 -17.49
C ARG A 192 1.35 41.31 -18.04
N GLN A 193 2.18 42.32 -17.82
CA GLN A 193 3.58 42.41 -18.26
C GLN A 193 4.42 41.23 -17.75
N PRO A 194 5.49 40.85 -18.47
CA PRO A 194 6.38 39.79 -18.02
C PRO A 194 7.18 40.28 -16.82
N ILE A 195 6.96 39.64 -15.67
CA ILE A 195 7.87 39.75 -14.53
C ILE A 195 9.08 38.87 -14.80
N HIS A 196 10.21 39.54 -15.01
CA HIS A 196 11.54 38.96 -15.10
C HIS A 196 11.82 38.00 -13.92
N ALA A 197 12.35 36.82 -14.24
CA ALA A 197 12.98 35.95 -13.25
C ALA A 197 14.22 36.66 -12.67
N SER A 198 14.18 36.95 -11.37
CA SER A 198 15.34 37.24 -10.55
C SER A 198 15.32 36.29 -9.36
N GLY A 199 16.40 35.54 -9.18
CA GLY A 199 16.53 34.49 -8.15
C GLY A 199 16.28 34.99 -6.73
N GLY A 200 15.89 34.05 -5.87
CA GLY A 200 15.69 34.28 -4.45
C GLY A 200 15.31 32.96 -3.75
N ASP A 201 16.31 32.37 -3.11
CA ASP A 201 16.32 31.42 -1.99
C ASP A 201 14.96 30.90 -1.47
N TYR A 202 14.81 29.58 -1.52
CA TYR A 202 13.84 28.84 -0.72
C TYR A 202 14.22 28.93 0.77
N GLN A 203 13.49 29.72 1.56
CA GLN A 203 13.49 29.59 3.01
C GLN A 203 12.41 28.60 3.45
N ALA A 204 12.86 27.50 4.05
CA ALA A 204 12.05 26.60 4.84
C ALA A 204 11.50 27.33 6.08
N ALA A 205 10.20 27.19 6.33
CA ALA A 205 9.58 27.66 7.57
C ALA A 205 9.89 26.68 8.72
N THR A 206 10.80 27.07 9.60
CA THR A 206 11.03 26.42 10.90
C THR A 206 9.97 26.92 11.89
N VAL A 207 9.23 26.00 12.52
CA VAL A 207 8.32 26.32 13.63
C VAL A 207 9.10 26.26 14.95
N GLN A 208 9.32 27.40 15.58
CA GLN A 208 9.82 27.52 16.96
C GLN A 208 8.62 27.48 17.92
N GLN A 209 8.62 26.54 18.86
CA GLN A 209 7.73 26.52 20.03
C GLN A 209 8.43 27.27 21.16
N ASP A 210 7.87 28.39 21.59
CA ASP A 210 8.34 29.12 22.77
C ASP A 210 7.47 28.73 23.97
N SER A 211 8.09 28.08 24.96
CA SER A 211 7.48 27.79 26.26
C SER A 211 7.98 28.80 27.28
N THR A 212 7.17 29.80 27.60
CA THR A 212 7.41 30.66 28.76
C THR A 212 6.96 29.96 30.03
N LEU A 213 7.96 29.69 30.88
CA LEU A 213 7.80 29.39 32.30
C LEU A 213 7.29 30.62 33.05
N GLY A 214 6.30 30.39 33.91
CA GLY A 214 5.89 31.23 35.03
C GLY A 214 5.47 30.32 36.17
#